data_AF-A0A2W1C339-F1
#
_entry.id   AF-A0A2W1C339-F1
#
_cell.length_a   1.000
_cell.length_b   1.000
_cell.length_c   1.000
_cell.angle_alpha   90.00
_cell.angle_beta   90.00
_cell.angle_gamma   90.00
#
_symmetry.space_group_name_H-M   'P 1'
#
loop_
_entity.id
_entity.type
_entity.pdbx_description
1 polymer ?
#
loop_
_entity_poly.entity_id
_entity_poly.type
_entity_poly.pdbx_seq_one_letter_code
_entity_poly.pdbx_strand_id
1 'polypeptide(L)'
;MTNYEKIDFQPGYGAPQGYGQPPAGYGGPPPGQLEIGHGPYPSIGPGGGVSPQVQQWFRAVDKDQSGFITAAELKSALVNAQGQTFSETACNLMIGMFDKDRSGHINVEEFEKLYTYINQWLAVFKTYDTDQSGHIDEKELTEALTKMGFRFTPEFVSFLVKRCDSNEGKVSVDSFIVLCVQIQRFTEAFRARDTQQNGTVTIGFEDFLTVALSCSV
;
A
#
# COMPACT_ATOMS: atom_id res chain seq x y z
N MET A 1 -7.81 -25.21 -21.34
CA MET A 1 -8.77 -24.14 -21.71
C MET A 1 -9.14 -23.41 -20.45
N THR A 2 -8.53 -22.26 -20.22
CA THR A 2 -8.89 -21.36 -19.12
C THR A 2 -8.81 -19.95 -19.69
N ASN A 3 -9.97 -19.41 -20.04
CA ASN A 3 -10.13 -18.08 -20.61
C ASN A 3 -9.71 -17.02 -19.58
N TYR A 4 -8.62 -16.29 -19.87
CA TYR A 4 -8.42 -14.97 -19.31
C TYR A 4 -9.07 -13.97 -20.27
N GLU A 5 -10.33 -13.63 -20.01
CA GLU A 5 -10.99 -12.54 -20.73
C GLU A 5 -10.43 -11.18 -20.28
N LYS A 6 -10.25 -10.34 -21.30
CA LYS A 6 -9.68 -9.01 -21.32
C LYS A 6 -10.36 -8.05 -20.34
N ILE A 7 -9.60 -7.08 -19.82
CA ILE A 7 -10.16 -5.80 -19.40
C ILE A 7 -9.27 -4.68 -19.97
N ASP A 8 -9.71 -4.16 -21.12
CA ASP A 8 -9.28 -2.90 -21.70
C ASP A 8 -9.80 -1.73 -20.84
N PHE A 9 -8.94 -0.76 -20.50
CA PHE A 9 -9.37 0.54 -20.01
C PHE A 9 -9.34 1.55 -21.16
N GLN A 10 -10.51 1.87 -21.73
CA GLN A 10 -10.70 3.07 -22.56
C GLN A 10 -11.28 4.21 -21.72
N PRO A 11 -10.78 5.46 -21.83
CA PRO A 11 -11.48 6.64 -21.37
C PRO A 11 -12.34 7.23 -22.52
N GLY A 12 -13.65 7.41 -22.30
CA GLY A 12 -14.56 7.89 -23.33
C GLY A 12 -15.82 8.59 -22.83
N TYR A 13 -15.79 9.93 -22.95
CA TYR A 13 -16.88 10.88 -23.20
C TYR A 13 -17.90 11.31 -22.12
N GLY A 14 -18.08 12.65 -22.04
CA GLY A 14 -19.35 13.28 -21.67
C GLY A 14 -19.28 14.76 -21.23
N ALA A 15 -19.35 15.71 -22.17
CA ALA A 15 -19.89 17.06 -21.95
C ALA A 15 -21.31 17.12 -22.57
N PRO A 16 -22.26 17.99 -22.13
CA PRO A 16 -22.28 19.38 -22.64
C PRO A 16 -22.97 20.48 -21.76
N GLN A 17 -22.72 21.75 -22.15
CA GLN A 17 -23.60 22.97 -22.12
C GLN A 17 -24.30 23.38 -20.79
N GLY A 18 -24.23 24.59 -20.25
CA GLY A 18 -23.93 25.94 -20.76
C GLY A 18 -25.12 26.87 -20.49
N TYR A 19 -25.02 27.91 -19.65
CA TYR A 19 -25.95 29.05 -19.59
C TYR A 19 -25.36 30.29 -18.87
N GLY A 20 -25.33 31.44 -19.56
CA GLY A 20 -25.74 32.76 -19.04
C GLY A 20 -24.82 33.60 -18.14
N GLN A 21 -24.16 34.62 -18.71
CA GLN A 21 -23.96 35.96 -18.10
C GLN A 21 -25.14 36.88 -18.50
N PRO A 22 -25.33 38.16 -18.03
CA PRO A 22 -24.46 39.14 -17.32
C PRO A 22 -25.26 39.94 -16.23
N PRO A 23 -24.99 41.23 -15.81
CA PRO A 23 -23.85 42.16 -16.01
C PRO A 23 -23.33 42.90 -14.73
N ALA A 24 -22.38 43.82 -15.00
CA ALA A 24 -21.49 44.65 -14.19
C ALA A 24 -22.06 45.59 -13.09
N GLY A 25 -21.21 45.97 -12.13
CA GLY A 25 -21.40 47.16 -11.28
C GLY A 25 -20.35 47.40 -10.17
N TYR A 26 -19.41 48.33 -10.43
CA TYR A 26 -18.75 49.32 -9.55
C TYR A 26 -18.36 49.03 -8.08
N GLY A 27 -17.11 49.38 -7.72
CA GLY A 27 -16.78 49.96 -6.40
C GLY A 27 -15.41 49.58 -5.83
N GLY A 28 -14.49 50.55 -5.69
CA GLY A 28 -13.21 50.41 -4.98
C GLY A 28 -13.35 50.40 -3.44
N PRO A 29 -12.23 50.22 -2.69
CA PRO A 29 -12.21 49.67 -1.33
C PRO A 29 -12.27 50.72 -0.21
N PRO A 30 -12.61 50.30 1.03
CA PRO A 30 -11.91 50.84 2.20
C PRO A 30 -11.53 49.77 3.26
N PRO A 31 -10.70 50.12 4.25
CA PRO A 31 -9.87 49.18 4.99
C PRO A 31 -10.45 48.80 6.36
N GLY A 32 -10.19 47.55 6.75
CA GLY A 32 -10.17 47.10 8.14
C GLY A 32 -11.52 46.84 8.79
N GLN A 33 -11.91 45.56 8.90
CA GLN A 33 -12.44 45.02 10.15
C GLN A 33 -12.51 43.49 10.07
N LEU A 34 -12.04 42.85 11.14
CA LEU A 34 -12.15 41.43 11.42
C LEU A 34 -13.63 41.07 11.52
N GLU A 35 -14.11 40.05 10.80
CA GLU A 35 -15.22 39.24 11.30
C GLU A 35 -15.29 37.84 10.70
N ILE A 36 -15.84 36.97 11.54
CA ILE A 36 -15.79 35.52 11.56
C ILE A 36 -16.84 34.96 10.60
N GLY A 37 -16.46 34.07 9.68
CA GLY A 37 -17.38 33.43 8.74
C GLY A 37 -17.00 31.97 8.50
N HIS A 38 -17.79 31.06 9.06
CA HIS A 38 -17.74 29.62 8.78
C HIS A 38 -18.14 29.34 7.32
N GLY A 39 -17.28 28.63 6.60
CA GLY A 39 -17.59 28.01 5.30
C GLY A 39 -16.92 26.63 5.21
N PRO A 40 -17.58 25.60 4.63
CA PRO A 40 -17.08 24.22 4.66
C PRO A 40 -16.25 23.94 3.40
N TYR A 41 -15.07 24.57 3.26
CA TYR A 41 -14.07 24.13 2.30
C TYR A 41 -12.67 24.39 2.87
N PRO A 42 -11.81 23.36 3.02
CA PRO A 42 -10.38 23.59 3.21
C PRO A 42 -9.85 24.23 1.92
N SER A 43 -9.52 25.52 2.02
CA SER A 43 -8.81 26.24 0.97
C SER A 43 -7.44 25.59 0.80
N ILE A 44 -7.16 25.06 -0.39
CA ILE A 44 -5.84 24.60 -0.80
C ILE A 44 -4.94 25.85 -0.88
N GLY A 45 -4.19 26.09 0.19
CA GLY A 45 -3.10 27.06 0.21
C GLY A 45 -1.85 26.48 -0.46
N PRO A 46 -0.98 27.32 -1.05
CA PRO A 46 0.27 26.87 -1.65
C PRO A 46 1.25 26.47 -0.54
N GLY A 47 1.23 25.20 -0.18
CA GLY A 47 2.14 24.61 0.80
C GLY A 47 2.02 23.10 0.76
N GLY A 48 2.95 22.44 0.07
CA GLY A 48 3.09 20.99 0.04
C GLY A 48 3.53 20.44 1.40
N GLY A 49 2.63 20.50 2.38
CA GLY A 49 2.86 19.96 3.72
C GLY A 49 2.29 18.55 3.82
N VAL A 50 3.09 17.65 4.39
CA VAL A 50 2.69 16.29 4.78
C VAL A 50 1.48 16.35 5.71
N SER A 51 0.51 15.44 5.55
CA SER A 51 -0.75 15.51 6.29
C SER A 51 -0.56 15.55 7.83
N PRO A 52 -1.41 16.27 8.58
CA PRO A 52 -1.25 16.40 10.05
C PRO A 52 -1.26 15.06 10.79
N GLN A 53 -2.03 14.09 10.30
CA GLN A 53 -2.08 12.73 10.86
C GLN A 53 -0.75 12.00 10.66
N VAL A 54 -0.15 12.12 9.46
CA VAL A 54 1.16 11.54 9.18
C VAL A 54 2.24 12.19 10.05
N GLN A 55 2.21 13.51 10.24
CA GLN A 55 3.16 14.19 11.14
C GLN A 55 3.00 13.77 12.61
N GLN A 56 1.78 13.49 13.06
CA GLN A 56 1.53 13.00 14.41
C GLN A 56 2.03 11.57 14.58
N TRP A 57 1.78 10.71 13.59
CA TRP A 57 2.25 9.33 13.62
C TRP A 57 3.78 9.27 13.50
N PHE A 58 4.38 10.10 12.65
CA PHE A 58 5.83 10.21 12.49
C PHE A 58 6.50 10.50 13.83
N ARG A 59 6.02 11.52 14.55
CA ARG A 59 6.50 11.86 15.90
C ARG A 59 6.24 10.79 16.95
N ALA A 60 5.24 9.93 16.76
CA ALA A 60 4.98 8.82 17.66
C ALA A 60 5.95 7.64 17.44
N VAL A 61 6.41 7.48 16.19
CA VAL A 61 7.36 6.43 15.77
C VAL A 61 8.81 6.85 15.99
N ASP A 62 9.19 8.05 15.57
CA ASP A 62 10.51 8.67 15.78
C ASP A 62 10.74 8.92 17.29
N LYS A 63 11.38 7.95 17.96
CA LYS A 63 11.52 7.95 19.42
C LYS A 63 12.66 8.84 19.87
N ASP A 64 13.72 8.90 19.07
CA ASP A 64 14.90 9.69 19.37
C ASP A 64 14.83 11.12 18.84
N GLN A 65 13.76 11.46 18.10
CA GLN A 65 13.52 12.78 17.50
C GLN A 65 14.63 13.16 16.51
N SER A 66 15.24 12.16 15.87
CA SER A 66 16.27 12.37 14.85
C SER A 66 15.72 13.02 13.58
N GLY A 67 14.40 12.99 13.37
CA GLY A 67 13.75 13.43 12.14
C GLY A 67 13.76 12.36 11.03
N PHE A 68 14.18 11.15 11.35
CA PHE A 68 14.20 9.98 10.47
C PHE A 68 13.66 8.76 11.23
N ILE A 69 13.05 7.82 10.51
CA ILE A 69 12.53 6.59 11.11
C ILE A 69 13.41 5.40 10.69
N THR A 70 13.95 4.72 11.68
CA THR A 70 14.71 3.48 11.50
C THR A 70 13.82 2.24 11.50
N ALA A 71 14.34 1.10 11.01
CA ALA A 71 13.63 -0.18 11.07
C ALA A 71 13.25 -0.58 12.51
N ALA A 72 14.12 -0.27 13.47
CA ALA A 72 13.91 -0.57 14.88
C ALA A 72 12.78 0.26 15.49
N GLU A 73 12.67 1.52 15.13
CA GLU A 73 11.59 2.41 15.56
C GLU A 73 10.27 2.03 14.91
N LEU A 74 10.29 1.74 13.60
CA LEU A 74 9.12 1.26 12.88
C LEU A 74 8.60 -0.04 13.48
N LYS A 75 9.49 -1.00 13.78
CA LYS A 75 9.14 -2.27 14.45
C LYS A 75 8.51 -2.06 15.81
N SER A 76 9.02 -1.09 16.58
CA SER A 76 8.54 -0.79 17.92
C SER A 76 7.19 -0.06 17.91
N ALA A 77 6.91 0.69 16.84
CA ALA A 77 5.63 1.39 16.65
C ALA A 77 4.55 0.53 16.01
N LEU A 78 4.92 -0.41 15.15
CA LEU A 78 4.01 -1.35 14.50
C LEU A 78 3.77 -2.55 15.40
N VAL A 79 2.73 -2.40 16.21
CA VAL A 79 2.20 -3.47 17.05
C VAL A 79 0.93 -4.01 16.39
N ASN A 80 0.89 -5.33 16.18
CA ASN A 80 -0.29 -6.00 15.65
C ASN A 80 -1.43 -6.03 16.69
N ALA A 81 -2.61 -6.51 16.29
CA ALA A 81 -3.79 -6.58 17.17
C ALA A 81 -3.58 -7.37 18.47
N GLN A 82 -2.52 -8.19 18.55
CA GLN A 82 -2.19 -9.05 19.69
C GLN A 82 -1.13 -8.45 20.61
N GLY A 83 -0.67 -7.23 20.34
CA GLY A 83 0.42 -6.64 21.10
C GLY A 83 1.81 -7.10 20.67
N GLN A 84 1.93 -7.87 19.58
CA GLN A 84 3.24 -8.32 19.06
C GLN A 84 3.79 -7.31 18.04
N THR A 85 5.09 -7.07 18.10
CA THR A 85 5.79 -6.25 17.12
C THR A 85 5.90 -6.97 15.79
N PHE A 86 5.87 -6.22 14.69
CA PHE A 86 6.10 -6.76 13.35
C PHE A 86 7.48 -7.45 13.27
N SER A 87 7.61 -8.44 12.39
CA SER A 87 8.91 -9.06 12.11
C SER A 87 9.90 -8.05 11.54
N GLU A 88 11.18 -8.24 11.86
CA GLU A 88 12.26 -7.37 11.37
C GLU A 88 12.35 -7.41 9.84
N THR A 89 12.14 -8.58 9.23
CA THR A 89 12.06 -8.75 7.79
C THR A 89 10.97 -7.89 7.17
N ALA A 90 9.77 -7.87 7.77
CA ALA A 90 8.67 -7.03 7.27
C ALA A 90 9.00 -5.54 7.38
N CYS A 91 9.62 -5.10 8.49
CA CYS A 91 10.00 -3.71 8.69
C CYS A 91 11.09 -3.27 7.69
N ASN A 92 12.12 -4.10 7.50
CA ASN A 92 13.20 -3.84 6.54
C ASN A 92 12.69 -3.81 5.10
N LEU A 93 11.78 -4.72 4.74
CA LEU A 93 11.11 -4.72 3.44
C LEU A 93 10.35 -3.41 3.24
N MET A 94 9.55 -3.00 4.22
CA MET A 94 8.76 -1.77 4.16
C MET A 94 9.65 -0.53 3.99
N ILE A 95 10.76 -0.45 4.73
CA ILE A 95 11.72 0.65 4.55
C ILE A 95 12.31 0.60 3.15
N GLY A 96 12.83 -0.54 2.70
CA GLY A 96 13.45 -0.67 1.38
C GLY A 96 12.53 -0.37 0.20
N MET A 97 11.20 -0.46 0.37
CA MET A 97 10.24 -0.08 -0.68
C MET A 97 10.08 1.43 -0.85
N PHE A 98 10.31 2.22 0.21
CA PHE A 98 10.01 3.65 0.24
C PHE A 98 11.22 4.54 0.45
N ASP A 99 12.34 3.98 0.92
CA ASP A 99 13.66 4.60 1.02
C ASP A 99 14.23 4.82 -0.40
N LYS A 100 13.93 5.99 -0.97
CA LYS A 100 14.33 6.32 -2.35
C LYS A 100 15.78 6.76 -2.42
N ASP A 101 16.26 7.41 -1.36
CA ASP A 101 17.62 7.91 -1.28
C ASP A 101 18.63 6.85 -0.80
N ARG A 102 18.15 5.66 -0.42
CA ARG A 102 18.93 4.54 0.11
C ARG A 102 19.72 4.93 1.36
N SER A 103 19.16 5.83 2.15
CA SER A 103 19.76 6.25 3.42
C SER A 103 19.70 5.16 4.48
N GLY A 104 18.86 4.14 4.29
CA GLY A 104 18.56 3.12 5.31
C GLY A 104 17.54 3.58 6.35
N HIS A 105 16.98 4.79 6.16
CA HIS A 105 16.03 5.43 7.06
C HIS A 105 14.91 6.08 6.25
N ILE A 106 13.79 6.38 6.90
CA ILE A 106 12.61 6.98 6.24
C ILE A 106 12.43 8.42 6.73
N ASN A 107 12.46 9.37 5.80
CA ASN A 107 12.10 10.76 6.10
C ASN A 107 10.57 10.97 6.10
N VAL A 108 10.10 12.16 6.48
CA VAL A 108 8.66 12.46 6.63
C VAL A 108 7.87 12.32 5.31
N GLU A 109 8.48 12.65 4.16
CA GLU A 109 7.82 12.57 2.84
C GLU A 109 7.73 11.13 2.31
N GLU A 110 8.71 10.29 2.66
CA GLU A 110 8.70 8.85 2.39
C GLU A 110 7.74 8.13 3.34
N PHE A 111 7.69 8.59 4.59
CA PHE A 111 6.78 8.08 5.60
C PHE A 111 5.32 8.30 5.26
N GLU A 112 4.95 9.42 4.62
CA GLU A 112 3.58 9.64 4.15
C GLU A 112 3.14 8.53 3.18
N LYS A 113 4.03 8.11 2.28
CA LYS A 113 3.77 7.02 1.34
C LYS A 113 3.68 5.69 2.05
N LEU A 114 4.64 5.42 2.95
CA LEU A 114 4.64 4.20 3.76
C LEU A 114 3.37 4.10 4.63
N TYR A 115 2.97 5.17 5.30
CA TYR A 115 1.76 5.23 6.11
C TYR A 115 0.51 4.97 5.29
N THR A 116 0.40 5.60 4.11
CA THR A 116 -0.71 5.35 3.20
C THR A 116 -0.76 3.90 2.75
N TYR A 117 0.40 3.33 2.40
CA TYR A 117 0.54 1.94 2.00
C TYR A 117 0.13 0.97 3.12
N ILE A 118 0.63 1.16 4.34
CA ILE A 118 0.28 0.34 5.50
C ILE A 118 -1.24 0.41 5.76
N ASN A 119 -1.85 1.60 5.72
CA ASN A 119 -3.29 1.73 5.94
C ASN A 119 -4.14 1.07 4.85
N GLN A 120 -3.71 1.12 3.59
CA GLN A 120 -4.38 0.40 2.50
C GLN A 120 -4.32 -1.11 2.75
N TRP A 121 -3.14 -1.65 3.10
CA TRP A 121 -3.01 -3.07 3.40
C TRP A 121 -3.75 -3.50 4.65
N LEU A 122 -3.80 -2.66 5.69
CA LEU A 122 -4.62 -2.91 6.88
C LEU A 122 -6.12 -2.94 6.54
N ALA A 123 -6.59 -2.06 5.67
CA ALA A 123 -7.98 -2.05 5.21
C ALA A 123 -8.30 -3.31 4.40
N VAL A 124 -7.39 -3.72 3.51
CA VAL A 124 -7.49 -4.97 2.75
C VAL A 124 -7.49 -6.17 3.70
N PHE A 125 -6.57 -6.22 4.67
CA PHE A 125 -6.49 -7.26 5.68
C PHE A 125 -7.81 -7.38 6.45
N LYS A 126 -8.36 -6.27 6.95
CA LYS A 126 -9.67 -6.25 7.66
C LYS A 126 -10.85 -6.70 6.79
N THR A 127 -10.73 -6.62 5.47
CA THR A 127 -11.77 -7.10 4.56
C THR A 127 -11.74 -8.63 4.43
N TYR A 128 -10.59 -9.26 4.74
CA TYR A 128 -10.36 -10.69 4.61
C TYR A 128 -10.33 -11.42 5.95
N ASP A 129 -9.88 -10.78 7.02
CA ASP A 129 -10.04 -11.20 8.42
C ASP A 129 -11.52 -11.03 8.82
N THR A 130 -12.34 -11.96 8.34
CA THR A 130 -13.80 -11.93 8.46
C THR A 130 -14.26 -12.24 9.86
N ASP A 131 -13.51 -13.07 10.58
CA ASP A 131 -13.77 -13.42 11.96
C ASP A 131 -13.17 -12.41 12.96
N GLN A 132 -12.45 -11.40 12.47
CA GLN A 132 -11.76 -10.37 13.26
C GLN A 132 -10.81 -11.00 14.29
N SER A 133 -10.25 -12.16 13.98
CA SER A 133 -9.29 -12.86 14.81
C SER A 133 -7.95 -12.12 14.90
N GLY A 134 -7.71 -11.15 14.00
CA GLY A 134 -6.41 -10.49 13.85
C GLY A 134 -5.41 -11.32 13.05
N HIS A 135 -5.88 -12.38 12.39
CA HIS A 135 -5.11 -13.27 11.54
C HIS A 135 -5.89 -13.59 10.26
N ILE A 136 -5.15 -14.09 9.26
CA ILE A 136 -5.74 -14.67 8.06
C ILE A 136 -5.51 -16.18 8.10
N ASP A 137 -6.59 -16.94 8.07
CA ASP A 137 -6.55 -18.40 7.92
C ASP A 137 -6.44 -18.84 6.44
N GLU A 138 -6.36 -20.14 6.17
CA GLU A 138 -6.23 -20.66 4.80
C GLU A 138 -7.42 -20.31 3.89
N LYS A 139 -8.64 -20.28 4.44
CA LYS A 139 -9.84 -19.94 3.68
C LYS A 139 -9.85 -18.45 3.37
N GLU A 140 -9.55 -17.62 4.35
CA GLU A 140 -9.47 -16.17 4.20
C GLU A 140 -8.36 -15.77 3.23
N LEU A 141 -7.21 -16.44 3.28
CA LEU A 141 -6.12 -16.23 2.31
C LEU A 141 -6.55 -16.62 0.89
N THR A 142 -7.28 -17.73 0.74
CA THR A 142 -7.80 -18.17 -0.57
C THR A 142 -8.76 -17.13 -1.13
N GLU A 143 -9.69 -16.63 -0.32
CA GLU A 143 -10.62 -15.57 -0.74
C GLU A 143 -9.91 -14.26 -1.07
N ALA A 144 -8.93 -13.88 -0.26
CA ALA A 144 -8.11 -12.69 -0.47
C ALA A 144 -7.39 -12.73 -1.82
N LEU A 145 -6.65 -13.80 -2.07
CA LEU A 145 -5.89 -13.98 -3.31
C LEU A 145 -6.83 -14.05 -4.52
N THR A 146 -7.99 -14.69 -4.37
CA THR A 146 -9.03 -14.75 -5.41
C THR A 146 -9.58 -13.37 -5.75
N LYS A 147 -9.90 -12.54 -4.73
CA LYS A 147 -10.38 -11.16 -4.91
C LYS A 147 -9.31 -10.25 -5.52
N MET A 148 -8.03 -10.52 -5.25
CA MET A 148 -6.89 -9.85 -5.90
C MET A 148 -6.65 -10.33 -7.35
N GLY A 149 -7.44 -11.30 -7.83
CA GLY A 149 -7.38 -11.81 -9.20
C GLY A 149 -6.43 -13.00 -9.40
N PHE A 150 -5.90 -13.58 -8.32
CA PHE A 150 -5.07 -14.76 -8.37
C PHE A 150 -5.89 -16.03 -8.14
N ARG A 151 -5.74 -17.02 -9.02
CA ARG A 151 -6.35 -18.35 -8.84
C ARG A 151 -5.27 -19.38 -8.60
N PHE A 152 -4.97 -19.60 -7.33
CA PHE A 152 -4.04 -20.64 -6.91
C PHE A 152 -4.76 -21.95 -6.58
N THR A 153 -4.03 -23.06 -6.66
CA THR A 153 -4.56 -24.35 -6.20
C THR A 153 -4.58 -24.39 -4.67
N PRO A 154 -5.48 -25.15 -4.04
CA PRO A 154 -5.53 -25.29 -2.58
C PRO A 154 -4.18 -25.73 -1.99
N GLU A 155 -3.46 -26.62 -2.68
CA GLU A 155 -2.14 -27.10 -2.24
C GLU A 155 -1.10 -25.98 -2.20
N PHE A 156 -1.16 -25.07 -3.18
CA PHE A 156 -0.28 -23.91 -3.20
C PHE A 156 -0.64 -22.91 -2.12
N VAL A 157 -1.93 -22.65 -1.86
CA VAL A 157 -2.35 -21.77 -0.77
C VAL A 157 -1.91 -22.33 0.58
N SER A 158 -2.12 -23.63 0.84
CA SER A 158 -1.65 -24.30 2.05
C SER A 158 -0.12 -24.17 2.22
N PHE A 159 0.63 -24.26 1.12
CA PHE A 159 2.07 -24.00 1.13
C PHE A 159 2.41 -22.54 1.50
N LEU A 160 1.66 -21.55 0.97
CA LEU A 160 1.85 -20.13 1.31
C LEU A 160 1.56 -19.85 2.79
N VAL A 161 0.48 -20.40 3.34
CA VAL A 161 0.13 -20.27 4.77
C VAL A 161 1.29 -20.81 5.62
N LYS A 162 1.76 -22.04 5.33
CA LYS A 162 2.89 -22.65 6.06
C LYS A 162 4.19 -21.86 5.93
N ARG A 163 4.40 -21.18 4.80
CA ARG A 163 5.60 -20.35 4.58
C ARG A 163 5.58 -19.05 5.39
N CYS A 164 4.39 -18.55 5.70
CA CYS A 164 4.14 -17.34 6.47
C CYS A 164 3.97 -17.59 7.96
N ASP A 165 3.65 -18.83 8.32
CA ASP A 165 3.37 -19.27 9.67
C ASP A 165 4.62 -19.17 10.56
N SER A 166 4.43 -18.58 11.73
CA SER A 166 5.45 -18.50 12.76
C SER A 166 5.19 -19.44 13.94
N ASN A 167 4.03 -20.12 14.05
CA ASN A 167 3.81 -21.31 14.94
C ASN A 167 2.35 -21.86 15.05
N GLU A 168 1.32 -21.35 14.35
CA GLU A 168 -0.09 -21.74 14.61
C GLU A 168 -1.01 -21.90 13.38
N GLY A 169 -0.47 -21.98 12.17
CA GLY A 169 -1.26 -22.06 10.93
C GLY A 169 -2.04 -20.78 10.62
N LYS A 170 -1.60 -19.65 11.20
CA LYS A 170 -2.24 -18.34 11.09
C LYS A 170 -1.27 -17.33 10.49
N VAL A 171 -1.75 -16.55 9.54
CA VAL A 171 -0.95 -15.50 8.91
C VAL A 171 -1.20 -14.19 9.64
N SER A 172 -0.17 -13.62 10.27
CA SER A 172 -0.23 -12.29 10.86
C SER A 172 -0.22 -11.21 9.77
N VAL A 173 -0.66 -9.99 10.11
CA VAL A 173 -0.68 -8.83 9.20
C VAL A 173 0.69 -8.61 8.54
N ASP A 174 1.77 -8.68 9.30
CA ASP A 174 3.12 -8.42 8.80
C ASP A 174 3.57 -9.52 7.82
N SER A 175 3.31 -10.79 8.14
CA SER A 175 3.57 -11.91 7.22
C SER A 175 2.70 -11.82 5.96
N PHE A 176 1.44 -11.38 6.08
CA PHE A 176 0.55 -11.16 4.94
C PHE A 176 1.10 -10.07 4.01
N ILE A 177 1.56 -8.94 4.56
CA ILE A 177 2.15 -7.86 3.74
C ILE A 177 3.40 -8.36 3.01
N VAL A 178 4.29 -9.08 3.70
CA VAL A 178 5.50 -9.66 3.07
C VAL A 178 5.12 -10.62 1.95
N LEU A 179 4.15 -11.52 2.20
CA LEU A 179 3.67 -12.47 1.21
C LEU A 179 3.08 -11.76 -0.02
N CYS A 180 2.19 -10.78 0.19
CA CYS A 180 1.56 -10.03 -0.89
C CYS A 180 2.59 -9.26 -1.73
N VAL A 181 3.58 -8.63 -1.09
CA VAL A 181 4.66 -7.94 -1.81
C VAL A 181 5.48 -8.92 -2.64
N GLN A 182 5.84 -10.08 -2.08
CA GLN A 182 6.57 -11.10 -2.83
C GLN A 182 5.76 -11.59 -4.04
N ILE A 183 4.49 -11.95 -3.85
CA ILE A 183 3.60 -12.36 -4.93
C ILE A 183 3.50 -11.27 -6.00
N GLN A 184 3.37 -10.00 -5.61
CA GLN A 184 3.30 -8.88 -6.55
C GLN A 184 4.60 -8.75 -7.37
N ARG A 185 5.77 -8.77 -6.73
CA ARG A 185 7.08 -8.69 -7.42
C ARG A 185 7.26 -9.85 -8.41
N PHE A 186 6.95 -11.07 -7.98
CA PHE A 186 7.00 -12.24 -8.88
C PHE A 186 5.97 -12.13 -10.01
N THR A 187 4.77 -11.63 -9.75
CA THR A 187 3.73 -11.43 -10.77
C THR A 187 4.14 -10.40 -11.81
N GLU A 188 4.73 -9.28 -11.39
CA GLU A 188 5.26 -8.25 -12.29
C GLU A 188 6.41 -8.81 -13.15
N ALA A 189 7.35 -9.50 -12.53
CA ALA A 189 8.47 -10.14 -13.23
C ALA A 189 8.01 -11.23 -14.22
N PHE A 190 6.97 -11.97 -13.85
CA PHE A 190 6.32 -12.99 -14.69
C PHE A 190 5.59 -12.33 -15.86
N ARG A 191 4.73 -11.34 -15.60
CA ARG A 191 3.96 -10.61 -16.63
C ARG A 191 4.85 -9.91 -17.65
N ALA A 192 5.98 -9.35 -17.21
CA ALA A 192 6.96 -8.75 -18.12
C ALA A 192 7.53 -9.75 -19.13
N ARG A 193 7.53 -11.05 -18.81
CA ARG A 193 8.06 -12.12 -19.65
C ARG A 193 6.98 -12.96 -20.33
N ASP A 194 5.78 -13.04 -19.77
CA ASP A 194 4.60 -13.67 -20.37
C ASP A 194 4.01 -12.79 -21.49
N THR A 195 4.81 -12.56 -22.52
CA THR A 195 4.44 -11.75 -23.70
C THR A 195 3.23 -12.30 -24.44
N GLN A 196 2.94 -13.61 -24.28
CA GLN A 196 1.81 -14.30 -24.92
C GLN A 196 0.58 -14.35 -24.03
N GLN A 197 0.68 -13.92 -22.76
CA GLN A 197 -0.39 -13.94 -21.76
C GLN A 197 -1.06 -15.31 -21.63
N ASN A 198 -0.27 -16.39 -21.79
CA ASN A 198 -0.79 -17.76 -21.77
C ASN A 198 -0.53 -18.45 -20.43
N GLY A 199 0.05 -17.74 -19.46
CA GLY A 199 0.36 -18.27 -18.13
C GLY A 199 1.58 -19.19 -18.09
N THR A 200 2.39 -19.21 -19.15
CA THR A 200 3.63 -19.99 -19.22
C THR A 200 4.77 -19.13 -19.77
N VAL A 201 5.89 -19.10 -19.05
CA VAL A 201 7.09 -18.40 -19.51
C VAL A 201 8.23 -19.41 -19.67
N THR A 202 8.93 -19.35 -20.81
CA THR A 202 10.21 -20.04 -20.98
C THR A 202 11.32 -19.03 -20.71
N ILE A 203 12.11 -19.27 -19.67
CA ILE A 203 13.22 -18.40 -19.26
C ILE A 203 14.54 -19.18 -19.23
N GLY A 204 15.64 -18.50 -19.56
CA GLY A 204 16.98 -19.04 -19.38
C GLY A 204 17.37 -19.10 -17.89
N PHE A 205 18.33 -19.95 -17.54
CA PHE A 205 18.72 -20.15 -16.14
C PHE A 205 19.23 -18.87 -15.45
N GLU A 206 20.05 -18.06 -16.12
CA GLU A 206 20.55 -16.80 -15.56
C GLU A 206 19.43 -15.78 -15.35
N ASP A 207 18.45 -15.74 -16.26
CA ASP A 207 17.29 -14.87 -16.15
C ASP A 207 16.36 -15.33 -15.02
N PHE A 208 16.20 -16.65 -14.85
CA PHE A 208 15.53 -17.23 -13.68
C PHE A 208 16.19 -16.83 -12.36
N LEU A 209 17.52 -16.96 -12.25
CA LEU A 209 18.25 -16.55 -11.04
C LEU A 209 18.09 -15.05 -10.79
N THR A 210 18.16 -14.24 -11.85
CA THR A 210 17.95 -12.79 -11.75
C THR A 210 16.56 -12.47 -11.20
N VAL A 211 15.51 -13.12 -11.72
CA VAL A 211 14.14 -12.97 -11.20
C VAL A 211 14.06 -13.44 -9.73
N ALA A 212 14.53 -14.64 -9.44
CA ALA A 212 14.47 -15.21 -8.09
C ALA A 212 15.16 -14.31 -7.05
N LEU A 213 16.35 -13.81 -7.36
CA LEU A 213 17.11 -12.91 -6.47
C LEU A 213 16.51 -11.51 -6.41
N SER A 214 15.99 -10.98 -7.52
CA SER A 214 15.37 -9.65 -7.57
C SER A 214 13.99 -9.60 -6.93
N CYS A 215 13.30 -10.73 -6.79
CA CYS A 215 12.00 -10.82 -6.12
C CYS A 215 12.12 -11.33 -4.68
N SER A 216 13.24 -11.99 -4.34
CA SER A 216 13.63 -12.29 -2.97
C SER A 216 13.66 -11.01 -2.14
N VAL A 217 13.14 -11.10 -0.92
CA VAL A 217 13.29 -10.10 0.13
C VAL A 217 14.36 -10.61 1.07
#